data_AF-A0A6A7LPC3-F1
#
_entry.id   AF-A0A6A7LPC3-F1
#
_cell.length_a   1.000
_cell.length_b   1.000
_cell.length_c   1.000
_cell.angle_alpha   90.00
_cell.angle_beta   90.00
_cell.angle_gamma   90.00
#
_symmetry.space_group_name_H-M   'P 1'
#
loop_
_entity.id
_entity.type
_entity.pdbx_description
1 polymer ?
#
loop_
_entity_poly.entity_id
_entity_poly.type
_entity_poly.pdbx_seq_one_letter_code
_entity_poly.pdbx_strand_id
1 'polypeptide(L)'
;MVNRSRHIVLVLVLALAVLAAGCAAPGRAETPPAEPAVAASATAEETSPPVLTGPVELDGAMAAVRAFVGDPTAALDEYWEKYPIQTAFRTRSPWPRAPRSGGPYPPSFYIQRTAPGVRYADKFVVDQASGEVVEANLVSSTRLGAPRRPVGETEATAAAEAFARRHFAGFEELALFGSGAFRTGVAGGDRVYEVRWQRRATDSGAWLPTYVWLGADLETGRVVLYNAVREEFDGSTIPDISREEALEIARSELEHPDLNGARTGDPELAAWYGTPLGERGRTSRLAWSIPLVGAPDGVFGDRVDIDAHSGAVLARPRMLANPGRSQGVFGAPGRDRLAICVEPIAGARIAPDEARAIVTTALGEVAKHPWWNIPRSAGPSPIANPGYDVTPPVVHTGCPLPPAALSPDLSGRVSEEPSIYRLFVFVLPPDEIERIFGPWPPTSIACLDLKERDGRTCMEEGLGGQGQFVRATTGLYLSPEELRDPLFLIEHLERALNLRWTQPPPSATRAPWDPTYEGLDLTEEQKNACRTYRVHQVECEAWLDRGGNRPPTP
;
A
#
# COMPACT_ATOMS: atom_id res chain seq x y z
N MET A 1 69.54 -14.02 -44.27
CA MET A 1 68.97 -12.69 -44.56
C MET A 1 67.97 -12.81 -45.71
N VAL A 2 66.77 -12.26 -45.50
CA VAL A 2 65.73 -11.92 -46.50
C VAL A 2 64.79 -13.04 -47.01
N ASN A 3 63.49 -12.76 -46.76
CA ASN A 3 62.24 -13.17 -47.44
C ASN A 3 61.74 -14.63 -47.43
N ARG A 4 60.89 -14.94 -46.44
CA ARG A 4 59.77 -15.90 -46.57
C ARG A 4 58.53 -15.41 -45.81
N SER A 5 57.88 -14.34 -46.29
CA SER A 5 56.58 -13.89 -45.74
C SER A 5 55.55 -13.48 -46.81
N ARG A 6 55.68 -13.93 -48.06
CA ARG A 6 54.75 -13.57 -49.15
C ARG A 6 53.90 -14.73 -49.71
N HIS A 7 53.95 -15.92 -49.11
CA HIS A 7 53.17 -17.07 -49.60
C HIS A 7 52.00 -17.51 -48.71
N ILE A 8 51.83 -16.94 -47.51
CA ILE A 8 50.72 -17.29 -46.61
C ILE A 8 49.48 -16.41 -46.85
N VAL A 9 49.64 -15.19 -47.37
CA VAL A 9 48.51 -14.27 -47.61
C VAL A 9 47.69 -14.65 -48.86
N LEU A 10 48.29 -15.29 -49.86
CA LEU A 10 47.59 -15.63 -51.11
C LEU A 10 46.66 -16.85 -50.98
N VAL A 11 46.92 -17.76 -50.04
CA VAL A 11 46.11 -18.98 -49.85
C VAL A 11 44.84 -18.69 -49.03
N LEU A 12 44.86 -17.70 -48.13
CA LEU A 12 43.68 -17.36 -47.32
C LEU A 12 42.63 -16.55 -48.08
N VAL A 13 43.03 -15.72 -49.06
CA VAL A 13 42.09 -14.91 -49.85
C VAL A 13 41.31 -15.75 -50.88
N LEU A 14 41.89 -16.83 -51.40
CA LEU A 14 41.18 -17.73 -52.31
C LEU A 14 40.20 -18.68 -51.59
N ALA A 15 40.43 -19.02 -50.33
CA ALA A 15 39.49 -19.85 -49.55
C ALA A 15 38.23 -19.08 -49.14
N LEU A 16 38.31 -17.75 -48.98
CA LEU A 16 37.16 -16.90 -48.66
C LEU A 16 36.30 -16.53 -49.87
N ALA A 17 36.83 -16.60 -51.09
CA ALA A 17 36.07 -16.29 -52.31
C ALA A 17 35.18 -17.47 -52.80
N VAL A 18 35.46 -18.71 -52.39
CA VAL A 18 34.72 -19.90 -52.86
C VAL A 18 33.52 -20.26 -51.95
N LEU A 19 33.44 -19.72 -50.74
CA LEU A 19 32.30 -19.94 -49.84
C LEU A 19 31.14 -18.93 -49.99
N ALA A 20 31.28 -17.94 -50.87
CA ALA A 20 30.25 -16.91 -51.10
C ALA A 20 29.31 -17.19 -52.31
N ALA A 21 29.49 -18.30 -53.02
CA ALA A 21 28.71 -18.62 -54.22
C ALA A 21 28.07 -20.01 -54.10
N GLY A 22 26.94 -20.12 -53.39
CA GLY A 22 26.17 -21.37 -53.39
C GLY A 22 25.18 -21.57 -52.26
N CYS A 23 24.17 -20.70 -52.14
CA CYS A 23 22.93 -21.00 -51.43
C CYS A 23 21.78 -20.24 -52.10
N ALA A 24 21.20 -20.83 -53.14
CA ALA A 24 19.89 -20.43 -53.65
C ALA A 24 18.82 -21.06 -52.75
N ALA A 25 18.06 -20.24 -52.04
CA ALA A 25 16.88 -20.65 -51.27
C ALA A 25 15.60 -20.44 -52.12
N PRO A 26 14.56 -21.28 -51.93
CA PRO A 26 13.38 -21.32 -52.81
C PRO A 26 12.44 -20.13 -52.61
N GLY A 27 11.66 -19.86 -53.66
CA GLY A 27 10.82 -18.68 -53.87
C GLY A 27 10.00 -18.24 -52.66
N ARG A 28 10.24 -16.99 -52.26
CA ARG A 28 9.43 -16.22 -51.32
C ARG A 28 8.28 -15.61 -52.13
N ALA A 29 7.05 -15.99 -51.83
CA ALA A 29 5.87 -15.32 -52.34
C ALA A 29 5.95 -13.82 -51.99
N GLU A 30 5.71 -12.96 -52.97
CA GLU A 30 5.64 -11.51 -52.81
C GLU A 30 4.51 -11.17 -51.82
N THR A 31 4.90 -10.86 -50.59
CA THR A 31 4.06 -10.07 -49.70
C THR A 31 3.96 -8.68 -50.31
N PRO A 32 2.75 -8.12 -50.54
CA PRO A 32 2.62 -6.76 -51.03
C PRO A 32 3.35 -5.80 -50.08
N PRO A 33 3.95 -4.72 -50.60
CA PRO A 33 4.70 -3.77 -49.78
C PRO A 33 3.80 -3.31 -48.65
N ALA A 34 4.27 -3.49 -47.41
CA ALA A 34 3.64 -2.90 -46.24
C ALA A 34 3.55 -1.40 -46.51
N GLU A 35 2.32 -0.93 -46.66
CA GLU A 35 1.97 0.48 -46.70
C GLU A 35 2.69 1.15 -45.53
N PRO A 36 3.52 2.19 -45.76
CA PRO A 36 4.23 2.84 -44.68
C PRO A 36 3.18 3.26 -43.66
N ALA A 37 3.28 2.72 -42.45
CA ALA A 37 2.47 3.14 -41.33
C ALA A 37 2.58 4.66 -41.28
N VAL A 38 1.51 5.33 -41.68
CA VAL A 38 1.38 6.77 -41.66
C VAL A 38 1.63 7.14 -40.22
N ALA A 39 2.84 7.63 -39.93
CA ALA A 39 3.09 8.43 -38.77
C ALA A 39 2.10 9.58 -38.90
N ALA A 40 0.98 9.46 -38.20
CA ALA A 40 0.02 10.54 -38.05
C ALA A 40 0.76 11.63 -37.30
N SER A 41 1.46 12.48 -38.06
CA SER A 41 1.94 13.78 -37.62
C SER A 41 0.71 14.63 -37.36
N ALA A 42 0.05 14.37 -36.23
CA ALA A 42 -0.92 15.28 -35.66
C ALA A 42 -0.11 16.42 -35.03
N THR A 43 0.27 17.39 -35.85
CA THR A 43 0.67 18.74 -35.40
C THR A 43 -0.59 19.52 -34.98
N ALA A 44 -1.43 18.92 -34.13
CA ALA A 44 -2.37 19.72 -33.36
C ALA A 44 -1.52 20.47 -32.35
N GLU A 45 -1.52 21.81 -32.40
CA GLU A 45 -0.97 22.63 -31.33
C GLU A 45 -1.60 22.15 -30.02
N GLU A 46 -0.80 21.40 -29.24
CA GLU A 46 -1.19 20.80 -27.97
C GLU A 46 -1.32 21.96 -26.98
N THR A 47 -2.46 22.64 -27.06
CA THR A 47 -2.78 23.78 -26.19
C THR A 47 -2.98 23.22 -24.79
N SER A 48 -2.21 23.75 -23.82
CA SER A 48 -2.34 23.36 -22.42
C SER A 48 -3.80 23.48 -21.97
N PRO A 49 -4.29 22.57 -21.11
CA PRO A 49 -5.66 22.62 -20.64
C PRO A 49 -5.92 23.96 -19.95
N PRO A 50 -7.09 24.59 -20.18
CA PRO A 50 -7.44 25.82 -19.50
C PRO A 50 -7.49 25.60 -17.99
N VAL A 51 -6.85 26.48 -17.23
CA VAL A 51 -6.97 26.50 -15.76
C VAL A 51 -8.37 27.01 -15.44
N LEU A 52 -9.21 26.15 -14.86
CA LEU A 52 -10.50 26.58 -14.35
C LEU A 52 -10.27 27.49 -13.13
N THR A 53 -10.87 28.68 -13.14
CA THR A 53 -10.72 29.67 -12.08
C THR A 53 -11.93 29.64 -11.17
N GLY A 54 -11.89 28.81 -10.13
CA GLY A 54 -12.86 28.82 -9.03
C GLY A 54 -13.39 27.45 -8.65
N PRO A 55 -14.07 27.36 -7.50
CA PRO A 55 -14.56 26.09 -6.99
C PRO A 55 -15.57 25.47 -7.95
N VAL A 56 -15.49 24.15 -8.12
CA VAL A 56 -16.43 23.39 -8.92
C VAL A 56 -17.41 22.62 -8.04
N GLU A 57 -18.61 22.39 -8.58
CA GLU A 57 -19.58 21.44 -8.05
C GLU A 57 -19.34 20.04 -8.64
N LEU A 58 -20.02 19.03 -8.09
CA LEU A 58 -19.87 17.62 -8.53
C LEU A 58 -20.06 17.44 -10.05
N ASP A 59 -21.05 18.11 -10.66
CA ASP A 59 -21.28 18.04 -12.12
C ASP A 59 -20.08 18.58 -12.91
N GLY A 60 -19.45 19.65 -12.41
CA GLY A 60 -18.24 20.21 -12.98
C GLY A 60 -17.05 19.26 -12.85
N ALA A 61 -16.91 18.61 -11.70
CA ALA A 61 -15.89 17.58 -11.48
C ALA A 61 -16.09 16.35 -12.39
N MET A 62 -17.34 15.89 -12.60
CA MET A 62 -17.65 14.83 -13.55
C MET A 62 -17.34 15.23 -15.00
N ALA A 63 -17.63 16.47 -15.38
CA ALA A 63 -17.25 17.00 -16.68
C ALA A 63 -15.72 17.03 -16.85
N ALA A 64 -14.97 17.42 -15.81
CA ALA A 64 -13.51 17.37 -15.80
C ALA A 64 -12.96 15.95 -15.97
N VAL A 65 -13.53 14.96 -15.29
CA VAL A 65 -13.13 13.54 -15.46
C VAL A 65 -13.43 13.04 -16.87
N ARG A 66 -14.60 13.36 -17.45
CA ARG A 66 -14.94 13.01 -18.85
C ARG A 66 -13.94 13.60 -19.85
N ALA A 67 -13.57 14.87 -19.67
CA ALA A 67 -12.56 15.53 -20.48
C ALA A 67 -11.18 14.88 -20.29
N PHE A 68 -10.79 14.59 -19.05
CA PHE A 68 -9.52 13.95 -18.71
C PHE A 68 -9.37 12.59 -19.39
N VAL A 69 -10.42 11.77 -19.42
CA VAL A 69 -10.37 10.45 -20.07
C VAL A 69 -10.63 10.49 -21.58
N GLY A 70 -10.99 11.65 -22.13
CA GLY A 70 -11.35 11.80 -23.55
C GLY A 70 -12.65 11.10 -23.96
N ASP A 71 -13.58 10.87 -23.02
CA ASP A 71 -14.88 10.22 -23.27
C ASP A 71 -16.02 11.04 -22.64
N PRO A 72 -16.75 11.84 -23.44
CA PRO A 72 -17.86 12.65 -22.95
C PRO A 72 -19.06 11.83 -22.48
N THR A 73 -19.10 10.53 -22.78
CA THR A 73 -20.18 9.60 -22.41
C THR A 73 -19.79 8.65 -21.29
N ALA A 74 -18.60 8.83 -20.69
CA ALA A 74 -18.13 7.97 -19.61
C ALA A 74 -19.19 7.91 -18.49
N ALA A 75 -19.56 6.68 -18.12
CA ALA A 75 -20.39 6.39 -16.97
C ALA A 75 -19.57 6.64 -15.69
N LEU A 76 -19.92 7.71 -14.99
CA LEU A 76 -19.23 8.19 -13.79
C LEU A 76 -20.18 8.15 -12.61
N ASP A 77 -19.68 7.67 -11.48
CA ASP A 77 -20.37 7.70 -10.20
C ASP A 77 -19.48 8.38 -9.17
N GLU A 78 -20.10 9.10 -8.24
CA GLU A 78 -19.39 9.54 -7.03
C GLU A 78 -19.15 8.33 -6.12
N TYR A 79 -17.96 8.24 -5.54
CA TYR A 79 -17.56 7.11 -4.73
C TYR A 79 -17.01 7.56 -3.37
N TRP A 80 -17.67 7.10 -2.31
CA TRP A 80 -17.47 7.56 -0.95
C TRP A 80 -16.71 6.57 -0.05
N GLU A 81 -15.91 5.64 -0.59
CA GLU A 81 -15.11 4.84 0.35
C GLU A 81 -14.19 5.76 1.16
N LYS A 82 -14.33 5.63 2.48
CA LYS A 82 -13.66 6.41 3.52
C LYS A 82 -12.13 6.31 3.50
N TYR A 83 -11.59 5.56 2.55
CA TYR A 83 -10.17 5.42 2.33
C TYR A 83 -9.81 6.25 1.09
N PRO A 84 -8.93 7.26 1.20
CA PRO A 84 -8.36 7.89 0.01
C PRO A 84 -7.84 6.79 -0.89
N ILE A 85 -7.84 6.97 -2.22
CA ILE A 85 -7.27 6.02 -3.17
C ILE A 85 -5.94 5.56 -2.58
N GLN A 86 -5.96 4.41 -1.90
CA GLN A 86 -4.76 3.79 -1.40
C GLN A 86 -4.27 3.15 -2.67
N THR A 87 -3.61 3.96 -3.49
CA THR A 87 -2.78 3.49 -4.57
C THR A 87 -2.06 2.29 -3.98
N ALA A 88 -2.43 1.09 -4.42
CA ALA A 88 -1.78 -0.17 -4.01
C ALA A 88 -0.27 -0.16 -4.31
N PHE A 89 0.17 0.91 -5.00
CA PHE A 89 1.48 1.39 -5.36
C PHE A 89 2.23 2.15 -4.25
N ARG A 90 1.68 2.31 -3.04
CA ARG A 90 2.33 2.97 -1.87
C ARG A 90 3.59 2.25 -1.33
N THR A 91 4.11 1.23 -2.03
CA THR A 91 5.28 0.46 -1.60
C THR A 91 6.57 1.01 -2.20
N ARG A 92 7.39 1.64 -1.36
CA ARG A 92 8.85 1.89 -1.53
C ARG A 92 9.33 3.06 -2.40
N SER A 93 8.51 4.04 -2.78
CA SER A 93 9.10 5.27 -3.33
C SER A 93 9.98 5.96 -2.25
N PRO A 94 11.28 6.20 -2.51
CA PRO A 94 12.20 6.81 -1.55
C PRO A 94 11.88 8.28 -1.26
N TRP A 95 11.08 8.93 -2.09
CA TRP A 95 10.91 10.38 -2.13
C TRP A 95 9.80 10.89 -1.20
N PRO A 96 9.80 12.19 -0.82
CA PRO A 96 8.78 12.77 0.05
C PRO A 96 7.39 12.38 -0.41
N ARG A 97 6.72 11.64 0.47
CA ARG A 97 5.39 11.09 0.26
C ARG A 97 4.46 12.22 -0.16
N ALA A 98 3.58 11.97 -1.14
CA ALA A 98 2.41 12.81 -1.33
C ALA A 98 1.77 13.07 0.05
N PRO A 99 1.34 14.31 0.34
CA PRO A 99 0.98 14.75 1.69
C PRO A 99 0.15 13.70 2.43
N ARG A 100 0.70 13.17 3.54
CA ARG A 100 0.02 12.18 4.39
C ARG A 100 -1.38 12.67 4.83
N SER A 101 -2.26 11.79 5.25
CA SER A 101 -3.64 12.06 5.65
C SER A 101 -3.81 12.73 7.03
N GLY A 102 -3.05 13.78 7.34
CA GLY A 102 -3.05 14.43 8.67
C GLY A 102 -3.46 15.90 8.70
N GLY A 103 -3.46 16.58 7.56
CA GLY A 103 -4.16 17.86 7.39
C GLY A 103 -5.52 17.61 6.73
N PRO A 104 -6.49 18.54 6.83
CA PRO A 104 -7.66 18.47 5.96
C PRO A 104 -7.15 18.42 4.53
N TYR A 105 -7.43 17.33 3.80
CA TYR A 105 -7.25 17.35 2.35
C TYR A 105 -8.02 18.58 1.83
N PRO A 106 -7.50 19.29 0.83
CA PRO A 106 -8.33 20.27 0.14
C PRO A 106 -9.64 19.56 -0.24
N PRO A 107 -10.79 20.22 -0.08
CA PRO A 107 -12.07 19.63 -0.44
C PRO A 107 -11.95 19.03 -1.84
N SER A 108 -12.33 17.77 -1.99
CA SER A 108 -12.09 17.00 -3.23
C SER A 108 -13.28 16.10 -3.52
N PHE A 109 -13.57 15.91 -4.80
CA PHE A 109 -14.54 14.91 -5.25
C PHE A 109 -13.83 13.61 -5.60
N TYR A 110 -14.40 12.49 -5.17
CA TYR A 110 -13.92 11.16 -5.48
C TYR A 110 -14.87 10.52 -6.50
N ILE A 111 -14.38 10.31 -7.71
CA ILE A 111 -15.19 9.85 -8.84
C ILE A 111 -14.63 8.52 -9.31
N GLN A 112 -15.51 7.60 -9.68
CA GLN A 112 -15.13 6.34 -10.31
C GLN A 112 -15.74 6.23 -11.72
N ARG A 113 -15.01 5.56 -12.63
CA ARG A 113 -15.50 5.24 -13.97
C ARG A 113 -15.59 3.73 -14.15
N THR A 114 -16.80 3.25 -14.43
CA THR A 114 -17.01 1.83 -14.78
C THR A 114 -16.87 1.68 -16.29
N ALA A 115 -15.78 1.06 -16.73
CA ALA A 115 -15.54 0.82 -18.15
C ALA A 115 -16.07 -0.58 -18.55
N PRO A 116 -16.74 -0.75 -19.71
CA PRO A 116 -17.28 -2.03 -20.14
C PRO A 116 -16.22 -3.14 -20.18
N GLY A 117 -16.48 -4.27 -19.52
CA GLY A 117 -15.58 -5.42 -19.49
C GLY A 117 -14.37 -5.28 -18.54
N VAL A 118 -14.32 -4.24 -17.70
CA VAL A 118 -13.27 -4.08 -16.68
C VAL A 118 -13.85 -4.38 -15.30
N ARG A 119 -13.20 -5.29 -14.58
CA ARG A 119 -13.64 -5.71 -13.23
C ARG A 119 -13.48 -4.60 -12.19
N TYR A 120 -12.46 -3.76 -12.34
CA TYR A 120 -12.13 -2.68 -11.41
C TYR A 120 -12.39 -1.33 -12.08
N ALA A 121 -13.12 -0.46 -11.41
CA ALA A 121 -13.36 0.90 -11.89
C ALA A 121 -12.06 1.71 -11.87
N ASP A 122 -11.92 2.63 -12.82
CA ASP A 122 -10.92 3.68 -12.69
C ASP A 122 -11.35 4.62 -11.56
N LYS A 123 -10.38 5.22 -10.87
CA LYS A 123 -10.64 6.11 -9.74
C LYS A 123 -9.96 7.44 -9.97
N PHE A 124 -10.65 8.52 -9.62
CA PHE A 124 -10.21 9.89 -9.82
C PHE A 124 -10.40 10.69 -8.53
N VAL A 125 -9.48 11.61 -8.27
CA VAL A 125 -9.65 12.69 -7.29
C VAL A 125 -9.63 14.00 -8.05
N VAL A 126 -10.67 14.79 -7.87
CA VAL A 126 -10.80 16.13 -8.45
C VAL A 126 -10.71 17.14 -7.32
N ASP A 127 -9.77 18.07 -7.42
CA ASP A 127 -9.67 19.17 -6.46
C ASP A 127 -10.90 20.08 -6.61
N GLN A 128 -11.64 20.30 -5.52
CA GLN A 128 -12.87 21.09 -5.57
C GLN A 128 -12.58 22.56 -5.87
N ALA A 129 -11.43 23.08 -5.44
CA ALA A 129 -11.11 24.50 -5.58
C ALA A 129 -10.75 24.89 -7.02
N SER A 130 -10.16 23.98 -7.79
CA SER A 130 -9.71 24.21 -9.17
C SER A 130 -10.46 23.38 -10.21
N GLY A 131 -11.18 22.32 -9.83
CA GLY A 131 -11.77 21.36 -10.77
C GLY A 131 -10.77 20.51 -11.53
N GLU A 132 -9.47 20.57 -11.19
CA GLU A 132 -8.44 19.75 -11.82
C GLU A 132 -8.49 18.31 -11.30
N VAL A 133 -8.30 17.34 -12.19
CA VAL A 133 -8.04 15.95 -11.79
C VAL A 133 -6.62 15.91 -11.24
N VAL A 134 -6.47 15.72 -9.93
CA VAL A 134 -5.17 15.70 -9.23
C VAL A 134 -4.66 14.29 -8.98
N GLU A 135 -5.52 13.28 -9.07
CA GLU A 135 -5.13 11.87 -9.01
C GLU A 135 -6.02 11.04 -9.95
N ALA A 136 -5.42 10.09 -10.68
CA ALA A 136 -6.15 9.08 -11.43
C ALA A 136 -5.44 7.72 -11.37
N ASN A 137 -6.23 6.68 -11.14
CA ASN A 137 -5.82 5.28 -11.28
C ASN A 137 -6.65 4.63 -12.39
N LEU A 138 -6.01 4.39 -13.53
CA LEU A 138 -6.63 3.99 -14.79
C LEU A 138 -6.46 2.48 -15.00
N VAL A 139 -7.08 1.67 -14.15
CA VAL A 139 -7.03 0.20 -14.25
C VAL A 139 -7.59 -0.31 -15.59
N SER A 140 -8.53 0.41 -16.18
CA SER A 140 -9.04 0.10 -17.52
C SER A 140 -7.99 0.25 -18.63
N SER A 141 -6.89 0.99 -18.41
CA SER A 141 -5.80 1.12 -19.37
C SER A 141 -4.98 -0.18 -19.51
N THR A 142 -4.96 -1.05 -18.49
CA THR A 142 -4.22 -2.33 -18.48
C THR A 142 -5.02 -3.51 -19.06
N ARG A 143 -6.11 -3.24 -19.81
CA ARG A 143 -7.06 -4.26 -20.28
C ARG A 143 -6.40 -5.50 -20.90
N LEU A 144 -6.90 -6.66 -20.49
CA LEU A 144 -6.83 -7.94 -21.22
C LEU A 144 -7.55 -7.77 -22.57
N GLY A 145 -6.81 -7.44 -23.62
CA GLY A 145 -7.35 -7.30 -24.98
C GLY A 145 -6.85 -6.08 -25.75
N ALA A 146 -6.25 -5.10 -25.06
CA ALA A 146 -5.41 -4.14 -25.78
C ALA A 146 -4.23 -4.89 -26.42
N PRO A 147 -3.84 -4.58 -27.67
CA PRO A 147 -2.63 -5.14 -28.24
C PRO A 147 -1.45 -4.88 -27.29
N ARG A 148 -0.85 -5.95 -26.78
CA ARG A 148 0.36 -5.85 -25.98
C ARG A 148 1.50 -5.49 -26.92
N ARG A 149 1.93 -4.25 -26.85
CA ARG A 149 3.15 -3.76 -27.49
C ARG A 149 4.07 -3.36 -26.35
N PRO A 150 4.95 -4.27 -25.90
CA PRO A 150 5.93 -3.93 -24.88
C PRO A 150 6.71 -2.70 -25.32
N VAL A 151 6.79 -1.71 -24.45
CA VAL A 151 7.53 -0.47 -24.69
C VAL A 151 8.80 -0.45 -23.85
N GLY A 152 9.82 0.23 -24.37
CA GLY A 152 11.02 0.55 -23.59
C GLY A 152 10.79 1.72 -22.63
N GLU A 153 11.74 1.97 -21.74
CA GLU A 153 11.71 3.09 -20.79
C GLU A 153 11.61 4.45 -21.51
N THR A 154 12.32 4.63 -22.64
CA THR A 154 12.26 5.85 -23.45
C THR A 154 10.86 6.09 -24.03
N GLU A 155 10.22 5.06 -24.57
CA GLU A 155 8.87 5.13 -25.12
C GLU A 155 7.83 5.38 -24.01
N ALA A 156 8.00 4.74 -22.85
CA ALA A 156 7.16 4.96 -21.66
C ALA A 156 7.30 6.39 -21.12
N THR A 157 8.52 6.94 -21.13
CA THR A 157 8.79 8.34 -20.75
C THR A 157 8.11 9.32 -21.68
N ALA A 158 8.25 9.13 -23.00
CA ALA A 158 7.58 9.97 -23.99
C ALA A 158 6.05 9.90 -23.88
N ALA A 159 5.48 8.71 -23.62
CA ALA A 159 4.05 8.53 -23.42
C ALA A 159 3.56 9.26 -22.15
N ALA A 160 4.30 9.14 -21.04
CA ALA A 160 4.00 9.84 -19.79
C ALA A 160 4.12 11.36 -19.94
N GLU A 161 5.14 11.85 -20.66
CA GLU A 161 5.34 13.28 -20.92
C GLU A 161 4.19 13.87 -21.76
N ALA A 162 3.83 13.21 -22.86
CA ALA A 162 2.72 13.64 -23.71
C ALA A 162 1.39 13.64 -22.93
N PHE A 163 1.18 12.65 -22.05
CA PHE A 163 0.02 12.64 -21.17
C PHE A 163 0.05 13.82 -20.19
N ALA A 164 1.20 14.08 -19.55
CA ALA A 164 1.35 15.18 -18.61
C ALA A 164 1.10 16.55 -19.27
N ARG A 165 1.66 16.81 -20.47
CA ARG A 165 1.45 18.05 -21.23
C ARG A 165 -0.03 18.33 -21.53
N ARG A 166 -0.81 17.28 -21.81
CA ARG A 166 -2.26 17.41 -22.06
C ARG A 166 -3.10 17.67 -20.81
N HIS A 167 -2.67 17.17 -19.66
CA HIS A 167 -3.52 17.13 -18.46
C HIS A 167 -3.04 18.03 -17.32
N PHE A 168 -1.80 18.52 -17.37
CA PHE A 168 -1.22 19.37 -16.34
C PHE A 168 -0.94 20.78 -16.90
N ALA A 169 -1.71 21.77 -16.46
CA ALA A 169 -1.47 23.15 -16.81
C ALA A 169 -0.15 23.65 -16.19
N GLY A 170 0.72 24.26 -17.02
CA GLY A 170 2.05 24.72 -16.58
C GLY A 170 3.15 23.65 -16.64
N PHE A 171 2.94 22.56 -17.36
CA PHE A 171 3.95 21.49 -17.50
C PHE A 171 5.32 22.01 -17.98
N GLU A 172 5.34 23.04 -18.82
CA GLU A 172 6.59 23.65 -19.33
C GLU A 172 7.49 24.23 -18.23
N GLU A 173 6.95 24.53 -17.05
CA GLU A 173 7.70 25.02 -15.89
C GLU A 173 8.35 23.88 -15.09
N LEU A 174 8.03 22.63 -15.42
CA LEU A 174 8.55 21.47 -14.72
C LEU A 174 9.83 20.94 -15.37
N ALA A 175 10.77 20.50 -14.54
CA ALA A 175 11.93 19.75 -14.98
C ALA A 175 11.77 18.27 -14.62
N LEU A 176 12.37 17.38 -15.43
CA LEU A 176 12.41 15.95 -15.11
C LEU A 176 13.13 15.76 -13.77
N PHE A 177 12.42 15.24 -12.78
CA PHE A 177 12.91 14.98 -11.44
C PHE A 177 13.56 13.60 -11.35
N GLY A 178 12.90 12.59 -11.91
CA GLY A 178 13.40 11.22 -11.90
C GLY A 178 12.47 10.25 -12.62
N SER A 179 13.01 9.08 -12.93
CA SER A 179 12.28 7.96 -13.52
C SER A 179 12.82 6.63 -13.01
N GLY A 180 12.00 5.59 -13.07
CA GLY A 180 12.41 4.26 -12.66
C GLY A 180 11.32 3.21 -12.84
N ALA A 181 11.74 1.97 -13.11
CA ALA A 181 10.83 0.83 -13.14
C ALA A 181 10.60 0.30 -11.72
N PHE A 182 9.34 0.17 -11.32
CA PHE A 182 8.98 -0.53 -10.09
C PHE A 182 8.01 -1.68 -10.41
N ARG A 183 8.17 -2.80 -9.71
CA ARG A 183 7.21 -3.90 -9.77
C ARG A 183 6.09 -3.62 -8.78
N THR A 184 4.89 -3.46 -9.31
CA THR A 184 3.73 -3.13 -8.51
C THR A 184 2.88 -4.39 -8.40
N GLY A 185 2.70 -4.93 -7.20
CA GLY A 185 2.11 -6.25 -6.95
C GLY A 185 0.60 -6.37 -7.24
N VAL A 186 0.04 -5.57 -8.14
CA VAL A 186 -1.35 -5.70 -8.59
C VAL A 186 -1.38 -6.81 -9.65
N ALA A 187 -2.30 -7.77 -9.51
CA ALA A 187 -2.44 -8.89 -10.44
C ALA A 187 -2.61 -8.37 -11.89
N GLY A 188 -1.56 -8.54 -12.71
CA GLY A 188 -1.49 -8.06 -14.10
C GLY A 188 -0.65 -6.79 -14.34
N GLY A 189 -0.04 -6.20 -13.30
CA GLY A 189 0.75 -4.96 -13.37
C GLY A 189 2.25 -5.14 -13.12
N ASP A 190 2.85 -6.20 -13.68
CA ASP A 190 4.22 -6.59 -13.31
C ASP A 190 5.32 -5.59 -13.73
N ARG A 191 5.00 -4.51 -14.46
CA ARG A 191 5.98 -3.53 -14.95
C ARG A 191 5.38 -2.14 -15.18
N VAL A 192 5.20 -1.35 -14.12
CA VAL A 192 4.91 0.10 -14.26
C VAL A 192 6.23 0.86 -14.25
N TYR A 193 6.45 1.69 -15.26
CA TYR A 193 7.55 2.65 -15.33
C TYR A 193 7.06 4.01 -14.85
N GLU A 194 7.65 4.48 -13.77
CA GLU A 194 7.29 5.75 -13.16
C GLU A 194 8.16 6.87 -13.68
N VAL A 195 7.54 8.02 -13.93
CA VAL A 195 8.22 9.24 -14.36
C VAL A 195 7.65 10.42 -13.59
N ARG A 196 8.53 11.31 -13.13
CA ARG A 196 8.17 12.48 -12.33
C ARG A 196 8.82 13.73 -12.89
N TRP A 197 8.03 14.77 -13.03
CA TRP A 197 8.47 16.13 -13.27
C TRP A 197 8.08 17.02 -12.10
N GLN A 198 8.94 17.98 -11.77
CA GLN A 198 8.75 18.87 -10.63
C GLN A 198 9.29 20.26 -10.96
N ARG A 199 8.64 21.30 -10.45
CA ARG A 199 9.08 22.69 -10.66
C ARG A 199 10.38 22.93 -9.92
N ARG A 200 11.29 23.67 -10.55
CA ARG A 200 12.53 24.16 -9.91
C ARG A 200 12.46 25.66 -9.71
N ALA A 201 12.83 26.13 -8.52
CA ALA A 201 13.06 27.54 -8.27
C ALA A 201 14.21 28.03 -9.16
N THR A 202 14.00 29.13 -9.88
CA THR A 202 14.98 29.67 -10.83
C THR A 202 16.20 30.29 -10.16
N ASP A 203 16.05 30.76 -8.94
CA ASP A 203 17.09 31.45 -8.17
C ASP A 203 18.02 30.50 -7.42
N SER A 204 17.47 29.46 -6.79
CA SER A 204 18.24 28.51 -5.98
C SER A 204 18.37 27.11 -6.58
N GLY A 205 17.59 26.79 -7.62
CA GLY A 205 17.49 25.45 -8.16
C GLY A 205 16.69 24.47 -7.27
N ALA A 206 16.08 24.94 -6.18
CA ALA A 206 15.32 24.11 -5.26
C ALA A 206 14.12 23.43 -5.93
N TRP A 207 13.88 22.17 -5.61
CA TRP A 207 12.66 21.47 -6.03
C TRP A 207 11.44 21.96 -5.26
N LEU A 208 10.42 22.45 -5.96
CA LEU A 208 9.22 23.05 -5.39
C LEU A 208 8.05 22.04 -5.32
N PRO A 209 7.05 22.25 -4.47
CA PRO A 209 5.85 21.40 -4.36
C PRO A 209 5.11 21.08 -5.66
N THR A 210 5.18 21.94 -6.67
CA THR A 210 4.46 21.72 -7.93
C THR A 210 5.08 20.56 -8.69
N TYR A 211 4.35 19.46 -8.87
CA TYR A 211 4.85 18.27 -9.56
C TYR A 211 3.75 17.52 -10.32
N VAL A 212 4.18 16.67 -11.25
CA VAL A 212 3.38 15.61 -11.84
C VAL A 212 4.15 14.30 -11.81
N TRP A 213 3.49 13.24 -11.40
CA TRP A 213 4.01 11.88 -11.30
C TRP A 213 3.07 10.94 -12.04
N LEU A 214 3.61 10.16 -12.96
CA LEU A 214 2.85 9.24 -13.78
C LEU A 214 3.47 7.85 -13.73
N GLY A 215 2.63 6.83 -13.90
CA GLY A 215 3.04 5.46 -14.14
C GLY A 215 2.55 5.01 -15.51
N ALA A 216 3.45 4.55 -16.35
CA ALA A 216 3.15 3.95 -17.65
C ALA A 216 3.34 2.42 -17.57
N ASP A 217 2.36 1.66 -18.04
CA ASP A 217 2.47 0.21 -18.15
C ASP A 217 3.42 -0.16 -19.30
N LEU A 218 4.51 -0.86 -18.99
CA LEU A 218 5.50 -1.26 -19.99
C LEU A 218 4.99 -2.32 -20.97
N GLU A 219 3.86 -2.99 -20.72
CA GLU A 219 3.28 -3.93 -21.70
C GLU A 219 2.44 -3.25 -22.78
N THR A 220 1.85 -2.10 -22.46
CA THR A 220 0.89 -1.40 -23.34
C THR A 220 1.35 0.00 -23.75
N GLY A 221 2.33 0.57 -23.05
CA GLY A 221 2.77 1.95 -23.19
C GLY A 221 1.75 2.98 -22.72
N ARG A 222 0.68 2.55 -22.03
CA ARG A 222 -0.39 3.44 -21.58
C ARG A 222 -0.14 3.94 -20.18
N VAL A 223 -0.53 5.19 -19.91
CA VAL A 223 -0.57 5.73 -18.56
C VAL A 223 -1.67 5.02 -17.77
N VAL A 224 -1.27 4.48 -16.62
CA VAL A 224 -2.12 3.76 -15.66
C VAL A 224 -2.25 4.49 -14.34
N LEU A 225 -1.33 5.43 -14.07
CA LEU A 225 -1.31 6.25 -12.86
C LEU A 225 -0.99 7.69 -13.22
N TYR A 226 -1.69 8.61 -12.57
CA TYR A 226 -1.46 10.05 -12.65
C TYR A 226 -1.65 10.64 -11.27
N ASN A 227 -0.70 11.47 -10.83
CA ASN A 227 -0.78 12.26 -9.61
C ASN A 227 -0.14 13.61 -9.87
N ALA A 228 -0.88 14.69 -9.64
CA ALA A 228 -0.45 16.04 -9.89
C ALA A 228 -0.76 16.92 -8.69
N VAL A 229 0.16 17.83 -8.39
CA VAL A 229 -0.01 18.83 -7.34
C VAL A 229 0.43 20.18 -7.89
N ARG A 230 -0.45 21.18 -7.77
CA ARG A 230 -0.14 22.59 -8.01
C ARG A 230 -0.27 23.34 -6.70
N GLU A 231 0.82 23.36 -5.96
CA GLU A 231 0.90 24.08 -4.70
C GLU A 231 2.04 25.09 -4.82
N GLU A 232 1.80 26.31 -4.35
CA GLU A 232 2.82 27.35 -4.30
C GLU A 232 3.67 27.18 -3.04
N PHE A 233 4.94 27.57 -3.14
CA PHE A 233 5.82 27.62 -1.99
C PHE A 233 5.88 29.06 -1.48
N ASP A 234 5.26 29.32 -0.33
CA ASP A 234 5.14 30.67 0.23
C ASP A 234 6.42 31.19 0.92
N GLY A 235 7.49 30.39 0.98
CA GLY A 235 8.75 30.71 1.65
C GLY A 235 9.85 31.23 0.72
N SER A 236 10.96 31.68 1.32
CA SER A 236 12.20 31.95 0.58
C SER A 236 12.79 30.65 0.03
N THR A 237 13.16 30.64 -1.24
CA THR A 237 13.85 29.52 -1.88
C THR A 237 15.38 29.62 -1.76
N ILE A 238 15.90 30.73 -1.23
CA ILE A 238 17.32 30.96 -1.00
C ILE A 238 17.70 30.42 0.38
N PRO A 239 18.61 29.44 0.48
CA PRO A 239 19.01 28.87 1.77
C PRO A 239 19.93 29.83 2.53
N ASP A 240 19.79 29.89 3.86
CA ASP A 240 20.71 30.65 4.73
C ASP A 240 21.91 29.80 5.18
N ILE A 241 21.75 28.47 5.22
CA ILE A 241 22.86 27.54 5.45
C ILE A 241 23.37 26.96 4.13
N SER A 242 24.68 26.84 4.03
CA SER A 242 25.34 26.26 2.87
C SER A 242 25.12 24.76 2.76
N ARG A 243 25.36 24.24 1.54
CA ARG A 243 25.37 22.81 1.24
C ARG A 243 26.36 22.05 2.14
N GLU A 244 27.53 22.64 2.37
CA GLU A 244 28.61 22.06 3.17
C GLU A 244 28.25 22.00 4.66
N GLU A 245 27.65 23.04 5.21
CA GLU A 245 27.14 23.07 6.60
C GLU A 245 26.03 22.03 6.80
N ALA A 246 25.09 21.90 5.86
CA ALA A 246 24.06 20.86 5.93
C ALA A 246 24.66 19.44 5.90
N LEU A 247 25.68 19.20 5.07
CA LEU A 247 26.39 17.92 5.05
C LEU A 247 27.13 17.62 6.36
N GLU A 248 27.68 18.64 7.03
CA GLU A 248 28.31 18.48 8.35
C GLU A 248 27.28 18.07 9.41
N ILE A 249 26.14 18.75 9.45
CA ILE A 249 25.03 18.42 10.34
C ILE A 249 24.55 16.98 10.07
N ALA A 250 24.33 16.60 8.81
CA ALA A 250 23.89 15.25 8.46
C ALA A 250 24.89 14.17 8.87
N ARG A 251 26.20 14.42 8.75
CA ARG A 251 27.23 13.46 9.20
C ARG A 251 27.20 13.27 10.71
N SER A 252 26.93 14.32 11.49
CA SER A 252 26.78 14.20 12.93
C SER A 252 25.59 13.31 13.32
N GLU A 253 24.49 13.34 12.55
CA GLU A 253 23.36 12.43 12.76
C GLU A 253 23.70 10.96 12.45
N LEU A 254 24.72 10.70 11.62
CA LEU A 254 25.18 9.34 11.29
C LEU A 254 26.12 8.75 12.35
N GLU A 255 26.54 9.50 13.37
CA GLU A 255 27.34 8.97 14.48
C GLU A 255 26.53 8.01 15.39
N HIS A 256 25.21 7.92 15.17
CA HIS A 256 24.36 6.96 15.87
C HIS A 256 24.79 5.50 15.54
N PRO A 257 25.00 4.63 16.54
CA PRO A 257 25.46 3.24 16.32
C PRO A 257 24.61 2.43 15.33
N ASP A 258 23.32 2.73 15.27
CA ASP A 258 22.34 2.08 14.38
C ASP A 258 22.51 2.42 12.89
N LEU A 259 23.28 3.47 12.57
CA LEU A 259 23.56 3.90 11.21
C LEU A 259 24.98 3.56 10.76
N ASN A 260 25.64 2.64 11.47
CA ASN A 260 26.99 2.21 11.13
C ASN A 260 27.08 1.70 9.68
N GLY A 261 27.99 2.29 8.90
CA GLY A 261 28.18 1.99 7.48
C GLY A 261 27.39 2.90 6.52
N ALA A 262 26.39 3.63 7.02
CA ALA A 262 25.68 4.64 6.24
C ALA A 262 26.59 5.82 5.90
N ARG A 263 26.37 6.42 4.73
CA ARG A 263 27.09 7.60 4.26
C ARG A 263 26.11 8.60 3.65
N THR A 264 26.41 9.88 3.77
CA THR A 264 25.67 10.93 3.06
C THR A 264 25.94 10.84 1.55
N GLY A 265 24.89 10.83 0.74
CA GLY A 265 24.95 11.08 -0.70
C GLY A 265 24.93 12.57 -1.03
N ASP A 266 24.64 12.91 -2.28
CA ASP A 266 24.59 14.30 -2.71
C ASP A 266 23.31 15.00 -2.20
N PRO A 267 23.43 16.11 -1.45
CA PRO A 267 22.29 16.89 -0.98
C PRO A 267 21.52 17.50 -2.15
N GLU A 268 20.20 17.49 -2.01
CA GLU A 268 19.28 18.21 -2.89
C GLU A 268 18.53 19.27 -2.07
N LEU A 269 18.38 20.47 -2.63
CA LEU A 269 17.54 21.50 -2.02
C LEU A 269 16.10 21.31 -2.49
N ALA A 270 15.16 21.20 -1.55
CA ALA A 270 13.76 20.95 -1.86
C ALA A 270 12.82 21.57 -0.84
N ALA A 271 11.61 21.90 -1.26
CA ALA A 271 10.50 22.18 -0.37
C ALA A 271 10.09 20.89 0.36
N TRP A 272 10.23 20.93 1.67
CA TRP A 272 9.89 19.86 2.59
C TRP A 272 8.48 20.08 3.15
N TYR A 273 7.69 19.02 3.09
CA TYR A 273 6.32 18.99 3.58
C TYR A 273 6.18 17.97 4.69
N GLY A 274 6.06 18.47 5.91
CA GLY A 274 5.84 17.63 7.06
C GLY A 274 5.44 18.42 8.28
N THR A 275 5.32 17.70 9.38
CA THR A 275 5.20 18.29 10.70
C THR A 275 6.58 18.16 11.34
N PRO A 276 7.32 19.26 11.52
CA PRO A 276 8.61 19.23 12.18
C PRO A 276 8.51 18.53 13.53
N LEU A 277 9.58 17.86 13.94
CA LEU A 277 9.60 17.16 15.22
C LEU A 277 9.30 18.13 16.37
N GLY A 278 8.16 17.92 17.05
CA GLY A 278 7.74 18.74 18.19
C GLY A 278 6.73 19.85 17.85
N GLU A 279 6.38 20.06 16.58
CA GLU A 279 5.39 21.06 16.17
C GLU A 279 4.01 20.43 15.89
N ARG A 280 2.95 21.25 15.95
CA ARG A 280 1.59 20.86 15.54
C ARG A 280 1.26 21.57 14.24
N GLY A 281 0.71 20.82 13.28
CA GLY A 281 0.37 21.35 11.96
C GLY A 281 1.44 21.06 10.93
N ARG A 282 1.11 21.30 9.66
CA ARG A 282 2.05 21.18 8.56
C ARG A 282 2.63 22.54 8.25
N THR A 283 3.93 22.55 8.04
CA THR A 283 4.63 23.73 7.54
C THR A 283 5.40 23.31 6.31
N SER A 284 5.26 24.07 5.23
CA SER A 284 6.20 23.98 4.12
C SER A 284 7.49 24.69 4.52
N ARG A 285 8.64 24.05 4.34
CA ARG A 285 9.96 24.61 4.65
C ARG A 285 10.95 24.31 3.55
N LEU A 286 11.92 25.17 3.32
CA LEU A 286 13.04 24.83 2.46
C LEU A 286 14.00 23.90 3.23
N ALA A 287 14.42 22.80 2.63
CA ALA A 287 15.30 21.84 3.28
C ALA A 287 16.37 21.27 2.34
N TRP A 288 17.53 20.98 2.90
CA TRP A 288 18.52 20.09 2.32
C TRP A 288 18.12 18.64 2.61
N SER A 289 17.68 17.92 1.57
CA SER A 289 17.39 16.48 1.60
C SER A 289 18.65 15.72 1.23
N ILE A 290 19.25 15.03 2.19
CA ILE A 290 20.53 14.32 2.03
C ILE A 290 20.25 12.82 2.02
N PRO A 291 20.31 12.14 0.86
CA PRO A 291 20.08 10.70 0.79
C PRO A 291 21.19 9.95 1.53
N LEU A 292 20.86 8.76 2.04
CA LEU A 292 21.78 7.86 2.70
C LEU A 292 22.13 6.68 1.81
N VAL A 293 23.42 6.43 1.67
CA VAL A 293 23.99 5.32 0.92
C VAL A 293 24.53 4.29 1.90
N GLY A 294 24.18 3.01 1.72
CA GLY A 294 24.68 1.92 2.56
C GLY A 294 24.08 1.89 3.97
N ALA A 295 22.89 2.48 4.18
CA ALA A 295 22.17 2.35 5.44
C ALA A 295 21.85 0.86 5.73
N PRO A 296 22.01 0.39 6.99
CA PRO A 296 21.66 -0.97 7.37
C PRO A 296 20.20 -1.33 7.11
N ASP A 297 19.93 -2.61 6.87
CA ASP A 297 18.57 -3.13 6.77
C ASP A 297 17.79 -2.84 8.07
N GLY A 298 16.54 -2.37 7.93
CA GLY A 298 15.67 -2.04 9.07
C GLY A 298 15.72 -0.59 9.52
N VAL A 299 16.59 0.24 8.95
CA VAL A 299 16.51 1.70 9.08
C VAL A 299 15.33 2.21 8.25
N PHE A 300 14.44 2.96 8.92
CA PHE A 300 13.34 3.67 8.26
C PHE A 300 13.75 5.11 7.99
N GLY A 301 13.63 5.50 6.72
CA GLY A 301 14.13 6.78 6.23
C GLY A 301 15.45 6.55 5.50
N ASP A 302 15.48 6.93 4.25
CA ASP A 302 16.62 6.81 3.33
C ASP A 302 17.38 8.13 3.18
N ARG A 303 17.08 9.11 4.05
CA ARG A 303 17.61 10.48 3.98
C ARG A 303 17.59 11.16 5.35
N VAL A 304 18.38 12.21 5.48
CA VAL A 304 18.31 13.22 6.53
C VAL A 304 17.80 14.51 5.89
N ASP A 305 16.75 15.11 6.43
CA ASP A 305 16.23 16.40 5.96
C ASP A 305 16.59 17.50 6.97
N ILE A 306 17.27 18.55 6.50
CA ILE A 306 17.76 19.66 7.31
C ILE A 306 17.14 20.95 6.82
N ASP A 307 16.53 21.71 7.72
CA ASP A 307 15.96 23.02 7.46
C ASP A 307 17.04 23.97 6.91
N ALA A 308 16.83 24.47 5.69
CA ALA A 308 17.84 25.21 4.95
C ALA A 308 18.04 26.65 5.44
N HIS A 309 17.24 27.11 6.42
CA HIS A 309 17.38 28.43 7.04
C HIS A 309 18.01 28.35 8.43
N SER A 310 17.61 27.36 9.21
CA SER A 310 18.00 27.24 10.62
C SER A 310 19.05 26.17 10.92
N GLY A 311 19.28 25.23 10.01
CA GLY A 311 20.10 24.05 10.28
C GLY A 311 19.43 23.00 11.16
N ALA A 312 18.15 23.17 11.51
CA ALA A 312 17.42 22.22 12.33
C ALA A 312 17.14 20.91 11.56
N VAL A 313 17.33 19.76 12.21
CA VAL A 313 17.01 18.45 11.61
C VAL A 313 15.49 18.23 11.61
N LEU A 314 14.89 18.26 10.42
CA LEU A 314 13.44 18.11 10.20
C LEU A 314 13.02 16.64 10.21
N ALA A 315 13.81 15.79 9.56
CA ALA A 315 13.61 14.35 9.53
C ALA A 315 14.94 13.62 9.64
N ARG A 316 14.95 12.54 10.41
CA ARG A 316 16.11 11.68 10.59
C ARG A 316 15.73 10.22 10.34
N PRO A 317 16.66 9.41 9.81
CA PRO A 317 16.50 7.98 9.79
C PRO A 317 16.33 7.48 11.22
N ARG A 318 15.45 6.51 11.40
CA ARG A 318 15.29 5.83 12.69
C ARG A 318 15.37 4.35 12.45
N MET A 319 16.13 3.64 13.26
CA MET A 319 15.85 2.22 13.39
C MET A 319 14.40 2.09 13.87
N LEU A 320 13.60 1.31 13.15
CA LEU A 320 12.44 0.70 13.79
C LEU A 320 13.02 -0.09 14.95
N ALA A 321 12.59 0.20 16.18
CA ALA A 321 13.08 -0.45 17.38
C ALA A 321 13.20 -1.97 17.12
N ASN A 322 14.44 -2.40 16.91
CA ASN A 322 14.93 -3.74 16.64
C ASN A 322 13.96 -4.81 16.05
N PRO A 323 14.03 -5.08 14.74
CA PRO A 323 13.83 -6.45 14.25
C PRO A 323 15.06 -7.36 14.50
N GLY A 324 16.21 -6.79 14.89
CA GLY A 324 17.54 -7.42 14.83
C GLY A 324 18.16 -7.92 16.15
N ARG A 325 17.72 -7.48 17.34
CA ARG A 325 18.17 -8.07 18.62
C ARG A 325 17.55 -9.44 18.89
N SER A 326 16.63 -9.88 18.05
CA SER A 326 16.19 -11.27 17.92
C SER A 326 16.93 -12.01 16.79
N GLN A 327 18.21 -11.72 16.55
CA GLN A 327 19.10 -12.65 15.85
C GLN A 327 19.14 -13.98 16.63
N GLY A 328 18.21 -14.86 16.26
CA GLY A 328 18.07 -16.19 16.82
C GLY A 328 16.66 -16.79 16.64
N VAL A 329 15.58 -16.00 16.60
CA VAL A 329 14.23 -16.59 16.66
C VAL A 329 13.14 -15.87 15.84
N PHE A 330 13.21 -14.56 15.56
CA PHE A 330 12.03 -13.80 15.08
C PHE A 330 12.21 -12.94 13.81
N GLY A 331 13.31 -13.10 13.07
CA GLY A 331 13.69 -12.21 11.95
C GLY A 331 12.90 -12.38 10.65
N ALA A 332 11.99 -13.34 10.53
CA ALA A 332 11.05 -13.39 9.42
C ALA A 332 9.63 -13.25 9.97
N PRO A 333 8.75 -12.41 9.39
CA PRO A 333 7.30 -12.50 9.65
C PRO A 333 6.69 -13.85 9.19
N GLY A 334 7.52 -14.79 8.72
CA GLY A 334 7.20 -16.20 8.51
C GLY A 334 6.85 -16.89 9.83
N ARG A 335 6.03 -17.93 9.72
CA ARG A 335 5.57 -18.74 10.86
C ARG A 335 6.62 -19.72 11.37
N ASP A 336 7.86 -19.57 10.93
CA ASP A 336 8.95 -20.52 11.08
C ASP A 336 9.25 -20.85 12.55
N ARG A 337 8.82 -20.00 13.50
CA ARG A 337 8.72 -20.29 14.94
C ARG A 337 7.50 -19.60 15.58
N LEU A 338 6.36 -20.28 15.60
CA LEU A 338 5.19 -19.87 16.38
C LEU A 338 5.34 -20.29 17.84
N ALA A 339 5.53 -19.33 18.76
CA ALA A 339 5.50 -19.59 20.20
C ALA A 339 4.17 -19.12 20.81
N ILE A 340 3.56 -20.00 21.62
CA ILE A 340 2.26 -19.78 22.27
C ILE A 340 2.44 -20.01 23.77
N CYS A 341 1.91 -19.10 24.57
CA CYS A 341 1.87 -19.27 26.01
C CYS A 341 0.45 -19.55 26.49
N VAL A 342 0.27 -20.57 27.33
CA VAL A 342 -1.01 -20.99 27.89
C VAL A 342 -0.98 -20.83 29.40
N GLU A 343 -1.87 -20.01 29.94
CA GLU A 343 -1.94 -19.73 31.37
C GLU A 343 -3.37 -19.93 31.89
N PRO A 344 -3.63 -21.02 32.62
CA PRO A 344 -4.82 -21.10 33.46
C PRO A 344 -4.68 -20.16 34.64
N ILE A 345 -5.63 -19.25 34.76
CA ILE A 345 -5.70 -18.34 35.90
C ILE A 345 -6.33 -19.06 37.08
N ALA A 346 -5.94 -18.63 38.29
CA ALA A 346 -6.50 -19.13 39.54
C ALA A 346 -8.04 -19.17 39.46
N GLY A 347 -8.62 -20.34 39.74
CA GLY A 347 -10.07 -20.57 39.67
C GLY A 347 -10.55 -21.29 38.41
N ALA A 348 -9.77 -21.37 37.33
CA ALA A 348 -10.18 -22.01 36.07
C ALA A 348 -10.32 -23.55 36.14
N ARG A 349 -10.05 -24.22 37.27
CA ARG A 349 -10.23 -25.68 37.43
C ARG A 349 -9.66 -26.54 36.28
N ILE A 350 -8.49 -26.17 35.77
CA ILE A 350 -7.75 -26.93 34.77
C ILE A 350 -6.26 -26.87 35.09
N ALA A 351 -5.58 -28.01 35.01
CA ALA A 351 -4.14 -28.05 35.25
C ALA A 351 -3.38 -27.37 34.08
N PRO A 352 -2.30 -26.62 34.32
CA PRO A 352 -1.48 -26.01 33.26
C PRO A 352 -1.02 -27.01 32.19
N ASP A 353 -0.58 -28.20 32.59
CA ASP A 353 -0.16 -29.24 31.64
C ASP A 353 -1.32 -29.79 30.81
N GLU A 354 -2.52 -29.91 31.38
CA GLU A 354 -3.73 -30.31 30.66
C GLU A 354 -4.10 -29.25 29.62
N ALA A 355 -4.12 -27.97 30.00
CA ALA A 355 -4.41 -26.87 29.10
C ALA A 355 -3.38 -26.78 27.95
N ARG A 356 -2.09 -26.94 28.26
CA ARG A 356 -1.01 -27.00 27.28
C ARG A 356 -1.20 -28.15 26.29
N ALA A 357 -1.52 -29.35 26.78
CA ALA A 357 -1.73 -30.52 25.94
C ALA A 357 -2.90 -30.30 24.96
N ILE A 358 -4.02 -29.78 25.45
CA ILE A 358 -5.20 -29.48 24.62
C ILE A 358 -4.87 -28.46 23.52
N VAL A 359 -4.22 -27.34 23.86
CA VAL A 359 -3.80 -26.32 22.88
C VAL A 359 -2.80 -26.90 21.85
N THR A 360 -1.85 -27.71 22.31
CA THR A 360 -0.87 -28.36 21.42
C THR A 360 -1.56 -29.29 20.41
N THR A 361 -2.53 -30.08 20.86
CA THR A 361 -3.32 -30.96 19.98
C THR A 361 -4.13 -30.15 18.97
N ALA A 362 -4.84 -29.10 19.41
CA ALA A 362 -5.61 -28.25 18.50
C ALA A 362 -4.73 -27.55 17.46
N LEU A 363 -3.54 -27.08 17.85
CA LEU A 363 -2.57 -26.50 16.92
C LEU A 363 -2.08 -27.51 15.86
N GLY A 364 -2.00 -28.79 16.20
CA GLY A 364 -1.69 -29.85 15.24
C GLY A 364 -2.74 -29.96 14.13
N GLU A 365 -4.02 -29.71 14.45
CA GLU A 365 -5.10 -29.64 13.45
C GLU A 365 -5.07 -28.31 12.67
N VAL A 366 -4.87 -27.18 13.35
CA VAL A 366 -4.71 -25.86 12.70
C VAL A 366 -3.54 -25.85 11.72
N ALA A 367 -2.46 -26.59 12.02
CA ALA A 367 -1.30 -26.72 11.14
C ALA A 367 -1.61 -27.42 9.80
N LYS A 368 -2.75 -28.11 9.69
CA LYS A 368 -3.24 -28.70 8.44
C LYS A 368 -3.96 -27.68 7.55
N HIS A 369 -4.22 -26.46 8.05
CA HIS A 369 -4.92 -25.43 7.29
C HIS A 369 -4.14 -25.08 6.00
N PRO A 370 -4.78 -24.94 4.82
CA PRO A 370 -4.10 -24.72 3.54
C PRO A 370 -3.18 -23.50 3.51
N TRP A 371 -3.46 -22.51 4.35
CA TRP A 371 -2.67 -21.29 4.45
C TRP A 371 -1.63 -21.31 5.57
N TRP A 372 -1.47 -22.42 6.29
CA TRP A 372 -0.49 -22.54 7.37
C TRP A 372 0.93 -22.17 6.89
N ASN A 373 1.31 -22.61 5.69
CA ASN A 373 2.65 -22.43 5.11
C ASN A 373 2.80 -21.22 4.17
N ILE A 374 1.79 -20.33 4.06
CA ILE A 374 1.86 -19.16 3.17
C ILE A 374 2.46 -17.98 3.96
N PRO A 375 3.67 -17.49 3.61
CA PRO A 375 4.25 -16.32 4.25
C PRO A 375 3.41 -15.10 3.88
N ARG A 376 2.79 -14.46 4.88
CA ARG A 376 1.91 -13.32 4.66
C ARG A 376 2.62 -12.03 4.22
N SER A 377 3.95 -12.01 4.23
CA SER A 377 4.75 -10.89 3.74
C SER A 377 4.72 -10.76 2.21
N ALA A 378 4.28 -11.79 1.49
CA ALA A 378 3.92 -11.66 0.08
C ALA A 378 2.45 -11.24 0.00
N GLY A 379 2.13 -10.25 -0.84
CA GLY A 379 0.75 -9.79 -1.08
C GLY A 379 -0.18 -10.91 -1.62
N PRO A 380 -1.38 -10.57 -2.12
CA PRO A 380 -2.45 -11.52 -2.45
C PRO A 380 -2.17 -12.50 -3.62
N SER A 381 -0.91 -12.73 -3.99
CA SER A 381 -0.54 -13.66 -5.05
C SER A 381 -0.21 -15.04 -4.45
N PRO A 382 -0.91 -16.12 -4.83
CA PRO A 382 -0.62 -17.47 -4.39
C PRO A 382 0.59 -18.00 -5.16
N ILE A 383 1.78 -17.55 -4.78
CA ILE A 383 3.00 -18.25 -5.21
C ILE A 383 3.06 -19.52 -4.37
N ALA A 384 2.86 -20.67 -5.01
CA ALA A 384 3.08 -21.97 -4.42
C ALA A 384 4.49 -22.01 -3.83
N ASN A 385 4.58 -21.91 -2.50
CA ASN A 385 5.86 -21.87 -1.82
C ASN A 385 6.39 -23.32 -1.72
N PRO A 386 7.58 -23.63 -2.23
CA PRO A 386 8.13 -24.98 -2.16
C PRO A 386 8.60 -25.25 -0.73
N GLY A 387 7.76 -25.94 0.06
CA GLY A 387 8.20 -26.83 1.12
C GLY A 387 9.11 -26.26 2.22
N TYR A 388 8.84 -25.06 2.75
CA TYR A 388 9.41 -24.70 4.04
C TYR A 388 8.74 -25.55 5.13
N ASP A 389 9.49 -26.49 5.70
CA ASP A 389 9.09 -27.22 6.91
C ASP A 389 8.98 -26.22 8.05
N VAL A 390 7.76 -25.76 8.32
CA VAL A 390 7.47 -24.94 9.49
C VAL A 390 7.71 -25.80 10.72
N THR A 391 8.64 -25.38 11.58
CA THR A 391 8.88 -26.03 12.87
C THR A 391 7.55 -26.10 13.64
N PRO A 392 7.20 -27.23 14.28
CA PRO A 392 6.00 -27.31 15.10
C PRO A 392 5.92 -26.15 16.11
N PRO A 393 4.72 -25.62 16.37
CA PRO A 393 4.56 -24.52 17.31
C PRO A 393 5.05 -24.94 18.70
N VAL A 394 5.74 -24.03 19.37
CA VAL A 394 6.22 -24.24 20.74
C VAL A 394 5.17 -23.71 21.70
N VAL A 395 4.60 -24.59 22.52
CA VAL A 395 3.61 -24.21 23.55
C VAL A 395 4.25 -24.27 24.93
N HIS A 396 4.25 -23.15 25.65
CA HIS A 396 4.71 -23.02 27.03
C HIS A 396 3.55 -22.79 28.00
N THR A 397 3.80 -23.02 29.28
CA THR A 397 2.95 -22.63 30.43
C THR A 397 3.71 -21.65 31.31
N GLY A 398 3.02 -20.89 32.17
CA GLY A 398 3.66 -19.93 33.05
C GLY A 398 3.95 -18.63 32.31
N CYS A 399 2.92 -17.97 31.78
CA CYS A 399 3.12 -16.75 31.01
C CYS A 399 3.78 -15.67 31.86
N PRO A 400 4.84 -15.01 31.35
CA PRO A 400 5.63 -14.06 32.13
C PRO A 400 4.83 -12.81 32.53
N LEU A 401 3.70 -12.58 31.86
CA LEU A 401 2.81 -11.47 32.10
C LEU A 401 1.40 -12.00 32.43
N PRO A 402 0.79 -11.57 33.54
CA PRO A 402 -0.62 -11.84 33.77
C PRO A 402 -1.45 -11.12 32.69
N PRO A 403 -2.64 -11.65 32.33
CA PRO A 403 -3.50 -11.00 31.36
C PRO A 403 -3.90 -9.61 31.88
N ALA A 404 -3.64 -8.53 31.14
CA ALA A 404 -3.99 -7.19 31.66
C ALA A 404 -5.51 -6.97 31.78
N ALA A 405 -6.34 -7.86 31.21
CA ALA A 405 -7.78 -7.89 31.47
C ALA A 405 -8.12 -8.17 32.95
N LEU A 406 -7.19 -8.72 33.73
CA LEU A 406 -7.32 -8.89 35.18
C LEU A 406 -6.79 -7.69 35.98
N SER A 407 -6.19 -6.70 35.33
CA SER A 407 -5.83 -5.45 35.98
C SER A 407 -7.09 -4.62 36.22
N PRO A 408 -7.27 -4.01 37.41
CA PRO A 408 -8.37 -3.07 37.66
C PRO A 408 -8.30 -1.82 36.76
N ASP A 409 -7.12 -1.55 36.20
CA ASP A 409 -6.90 -0.55 35.17
C ASP A 409 -6.79 -1.25 33.80
N LEU A 410 -7.88 -1.18 33.02
CA LEU A 410 -7.99 -1.70 31.65
C LEU A 410 -7.40 -0.74 30.61
N SER A 411 -6.85 0.42 31.02
CA SER A 411 -6.17 1.30 30.08
C SER A 411 -4.93 0.60 29.52
N GLY A 412 -4.86 0.53 28.19
CA GLY A 412 -3.96 -0.34 27.45
C GLY A 412 -2.52 -0.26 27.93
N ARG A 413 -2.02 -1.32 28.56
CA ARG A 413 -0.60 -1.48 28.84
C ARG A 413 0.13 -1.69 27.53
N VAL A 414 0.99 -0.75 27.20
CA VAL A 414 1.96 -0.91 26.12
C VAL A 414 3.16 -1.61 26.72
N SER A 415 3.47 -2.83 26.26
CA SER A 415 4.74 -3.48 26.61
C SER A 415 5.88 -2.74 25.90
N GLU A 416 6.90 -2.34 26.65
CA GLU A 416 8.12 -1.74 26.09
C GLU A 416 8.98 -2.79 25.36
N GLU A 417 8.81 -4.06 25.69
CA GLU A 417 9.54 -5.18 25.09
C GLU A 417 8.61 -6.08 24.27
N PRO A 418 9.03 -6.52 23.07
CA PRO A 418 8.26 -7.48 22.28
C PRO A 418 8.19 -8.83 22.99
N SER A 419 6.98 -9.37 23.12
CA SER A 419 6.78 -10.72 23.61
C SER A 419 7.42 -11.75 22.67
N ILE A 420 8.08 -12.77 23.24
CA ILE A 420 8.51 -13.95 22.47
C ILE A 420 7.32 -14.78 21.97
N TYR A 421 6.14 -14.56 22.53
CA TYR A 421 4.91 -15.27 22.18
C TYR A 421 4.11 -14.46 21.16
N ARG A 422 3.61 -15.14 20.13
CA ARG A 422 2.72 -14.54 19.12
C ARG A 422 1.26 -14.61 19.55
N LEU A 423 0.92 -15.58 20.40
CA LEU A 423 -0.40 -15.76 20.96
C LEU A 423 -0.28 -16.11 22.45
N PHE A 424 -1.05 -15.41 23.28
CA PHE A 424 -1.33 -15.80 24.65
C PHE A 424 -2.72 -16.44 24.72
N VAL A 425 -2.84 -17.58 25.38
CA VAL A 425 -4.11 -18.26 25.66
C VAL A 425 -4.32 -18.25 27.16
N PHE A 426 -5.26 -17.43 27.62
CA PHE A 426 -5.63 -17.32 29.02
C PHE A 426 -6.88 -18.16 29.27
N VAL A 427 -6.81 -19.09 30.22
CA VAL A 427 -7.97 -19.88 30.63
C VAL A 427 -8.52 -19.30 31.92
N LEU A 428 -9.74 -18.77 31.86
CA LEU A 428 -10.39 -18.01 32.94
C LEU A 428 -11.64 -18.76 33.41
N PRO A 429 -11.99 -18.72 34.71
CA PRO A 429 -13.29 -19.23 35.13
C PRO A 429 -14.43 -18.37 34.54
N PRO A 430 -15.62 -18.94 34.26
CA PRO A 430 -16.69 -18.25 33.53
C PRO A 430 -17.15 -16.92 34.15
N ASP A 431 -17.16 -16.83 35.48
CA ASP A 431 -17.51 -15.61 36.23
C ASP A 431 -16.50 -14.48 36.01
N GLU A 432 -15.21 -14.80 35.85
CA GLU A 432 -14.18 -13.81 35.48
C GLU A 432 -14.34 -13.34 34.03
N ILE A 433 -14.69 -14.24 33.11
CA ILE A 433 -15.01 -13.86 31.72
C ILE A 433 -16.21 -12.90 31.71
N GLU A 434 -17.28 -13.24 32.43
CA GLU A 434 -18.47 -12.38 32.55
C GLU A 434 -18.13 -11.04 33.22
N ARG A 435 -17.28 -11.02 34.24
CA ARG A 435 -16.83 -9.79 34.90
C ARG A 435 -16.07 -8.87 33.95
N ILE A 436 -15.20 -9.41 33.10
CA ILE A 436 -14.33 -8.64 32.18
C ILE A 436 -15.11 -8.18 30.95
N PHE A 437 -15.92 -9.06 30.35
CA PHE A 437 -16.55 -8.84 29.05
C PHE A 437 -18.06 -8.56 29.13
N GLY A 438 -18.68 -8.71 30.30
CA GLY A 438 -20.11 -8.53 30.52
C GLY A 438 -20.94 -9.79 30.21
N PRO A 439 -22.28 -9.72 30.36
CA PRO A 439 -23.23 -10.85 30.22
C PRO A 439 -23.51 -11.26 28.75
N TRP A 440 -22.50 -11.13 27.88
CA TRP A 440 -22.59 -11.49 26.47
C TRP A 440 -22.72 -13.03 26.30
N PRO A 441 -23.35 -13.56 25.23
CA PRO A 441 -23.53 -15.00 25.09
C PRO A 441 -22.21 -15.77 25.24
N PRO A 442 -22.26 -16.99 25.80
CA PRO A 442 -21.13 -17.77 26.31
C PRO A 442 -20.26 -18.40 25.20
N THR A 443 -20.07 -17.70 24.09
CA THR A 443 -19.05 -18.01 23.09
C THR A 443 -18.00 -16.92 23.19
N SER A 444 -16.86 -17.28 23.78
CA SER A 444 -15.69 -16.45 24.03
C SER A 444 -15.29 -15.67 22.78
N ILE A 445 -15.39 -14.35 22.89
CA ILE A 445 -14.92 -13.44 21.88
C ILE A 445 -13.40 -13.38 21.98
N ALA A 446 -12.72 -13.88 20.95
CA ALA A 446 -11.40 -13.37 20.61
C ALA A 446 -11.51 -11.84 20.52
N CYS A 447 -10.67 -11.09 21.23
CA CYS A 447 -10.59 -9.63 21.22
C CYS A 447 -10.59 -8.93 19.85
N LEU A 448 -10.53 -9.69 18.75
CA LEU A 448 -10.77 -9.28 17.37
C LEU A 448 -12.13 -8.61 17.14
N ASP A 449 -13.23 -9.07 17.74
CA ASP A 449 -14.58 -8.58 17.39
C ASP A 449 -15.04 -7.34 18.19
N LEU A 450 -14.42 -7.05 19.35
CA LEU A 450 -14.81 -5.90 20.20
C LEU A 450 -14.43 -4.54 19.59
N LYS A 451 -13.40 -4.49 18.75
CA LYS A 451 -12.93 -3.24 18.09
C LYS A 451 -13.93 -2.75 17.02
N GLU A 452 -14.68 -3.66 16.41
CA GLU A 452 -15.63 -3.34 15.33
C GLU A 452 -16.95 -2.76 15.86
N ARG A 453 -17.31 -3.03 17.12
CA ARG A 453 -18.64 -2.70 17.65
C ARG A 453 -18.70 -1.45 18.52
N ASP A 454 -17.80 -1.27 19.48
CA ASP A 454 -17.94 -0.25 20.55
C ASP A 454 -16.74 0.68 20.73
N GLY A 455 -15.72 0.60 19.85
CA GLY A 455 -14.51 1.43 19.96
C GLY A 455 -13.64 1.15 21.19
N ARG A 456 -13.92 0.09 21.95
CA ARG A 456 -13.10 -0.36 23.08
C ARG A 456 -11.95 -1.21 22.56
N THR A 457 -10.72 -0.79 22.78
CA THR A 457 -9.52 -1.55 22.44
C THR A 457 -9.24 -2.59 23.52
N CYS A 458 -9.35 -3.87 23.15
CA CYS A 458 -8.63 -4.93 23.86
C CYS A 458 -7.12 -4.69 23.83
N MET A 459 -6.36 -5.33 24.73
CA MET A 459 -4.90 -5.25 24.78
C MET A 459 -4.25 -5.35 23.39
N GLU A 460 -3.68 -4.24 22.94
CA GLU A 460 -2.78 -4.20 21.80
C GLU A 460 -1.36 -4.00 22.34
N GLU A 461 -0.59 -5.09 22.47
CA GLU A 461 0.87 -4.97 22.58
C GLU A 461 1.40 -4.59 21.19
N GLY A 462 1.42 -3.28 20.93
CA GLY A 462 2.05 -2.71 19.75
C GLY A 462 3.33 -2.01 20.14
N LEU A 463 4.41 -2.33 19.44
CA LEU A 463 5.56 -1.42 19.34
C LEU A 463 5.10 -0.22 18.51
N GLY A 464 4.98 0.96 19.11
CA GLY A 464 4.55 2.14 18.36
C GLY A 464 4.65 3.47 19.08
N GLY A 465 5.64 4.28 18.69
CA GLY A 465 5.50 5.73 18.67
C GLY A 465 4.58 6.17 17.52
N GLN A 466 3.74 7.17 17.78
CA GLN A 466 2.85 7.90 16.85
C GLN A 466 2.45 7.18 15.53
N GLY A 467 1.47 6.28 15.61
CA GLY A 467 0.52 6.05 14.50
C GLY A 467 0.66 4.76 13.68
N GLN A 468 1.54 3.83 14.03
CA GLN A 468 1.53 2.48 13.45
C GLN A 468 1.59 1.42 14.56
N PHE A 469 0.43 0.86 14.93
CA PHE A 469 0.36 -0.34 15.75
C PHE A 469 0.60 -1.55 14.84
N VAL A 470 1.81 -2.11 14.86
CA VAL A 470 2.05 -3.42 14.27
C VAL A 470 1.57 -4.46 15.28
N ARG A 471 0.52 -5.22 14.94
CA ARG A 471 0.03 -6.34 15.76
C ARG A 471 1.11 -7.43 15.82
N ALA A 472 1.94 -7.42 16.87
CA ALA A 472 2.97 -8.44 17.07
C ALA A 472 2.40 -9.67 17.81
N THR A 473 1.53 -9.43 18.79
CA THR A 473 1.01 -10.48 19.70
C THR A 473 -0.49 -10.32 19.93
N THR A 474 -1.22 -11.44 20.03
CA THR A 474 -2.68 -11.46 20.28
C THR A 474 -2.99 -12.25 21.56
N GLY A 475 -4.07 -11.91 22.26
CA GLY A 475 -4.59 -12.69 23.39
C GLY A 475 -5.91 -13.39 23.05
N LEU A 476 -6.03 -14.66 23.45
CA LEU A 476 -7.24 -15.48 23.38
C LEU A 476 -7.66 -15.83 24.82
N TYR A 477 -8.91 -15.58 25.17
CA TYR A 477 -9.45 -15.81 26.52
C TYR A 477 -10.54 -16.88 26.43
N LEU A 478 -10.38 -17.98 27.15
CA LEU A 478 -11.25 -19.16 27.05
C LEU A 478 -11.71 -19.61 28.43
N SER A 479 -12.92 -20.14 28.53
CA SER A 479 -13.32 -20.96 29.67
C SER A 479 -12.70 -22.36 29.58
N PRO A 480 -12.66 -23.10 30.70
CA PRO A 480 -12.22 -24.50 30.70
C PRO A 480 -13.09 -25.40 29.82
N GLU A 481 -14.38 -25.09 29.69
CA GLU A 481 -15.33 -25.80 28.84
C GLU A 481 -15.01 -25.55 27.36
N GLU A 482 -14.78 -24.29 26.97
CA GLU A 482 -14.42 -23.92 25.59
C GLU A 482 -13.05 -24.42 25.19
N LEU A 483 -12.09 -24.45 26.11
CA LEU A 483 -10.78 -25.05 25.85
C LEU A 483 -10.93 -26.53 25.52
N ARG A 484 -11.85 -27.24 26.21
CA ARG A 484 -12.11 -28.67 26.00
C ARG A 484 -12.98 -28.97 24.78
N ASP A 485 -13.58 -27.96 24.15
CA ASP A 485 -14.26 -28.12 22.87
C ASP A 485 -13.24 -27.99 21.71
N PRO A 486 -12.88 -29.13 21.06
CA PRO A 486 -11.84 -29.11 20.03
C PRO A 486 -12.23 -28.30 18.79
N LEU A 487 -13.51 -28.30 18.39
CA LEU A 487 -13.95 -27.56 17.21
C LEU A 487 -13.92 -26.06 17.47
N PHE A 488 -14.40 -25.67 18.64
CA PHE A 488 -14.37 -24.29 19.10
C PHE A 488 -12.94 -23.76 19.16
N LEU A 489 -12.03 -24.50 19.80
CA LEU A 489 -10.64 -24.10 19.98
C LEU A 489 -9.90 -23.97 18.64
N ILE A 490 -10.06 -24.94 17.72
CA ILE A 490 -9.43 -24.90 16.39
C ILE A 490 -9.86 -23.65 15.62
N GLU A 491 -11.18 -23.37 15.58
CA GLU A 491 -11.69 -22.19 14.90
C GLU A 491 -11.11 -20.89 15.45
N HIS A 492 -11.04 -20.76 16.77
CA HIS A 492 -10.54 -19.53 17.41
C HIS A 492 -9.03 -19.38 17.27
N LEU A 493 -8.27 -20.48 17.30
CA LEU A 493 -6.84 -20.46 16.98
C LEU A 493 -6.61 -20.07 15.51
N GLU A 494 -7.44 -20.55 14.58
CA GLU A 494 -7.37 -20.13 13.17
C GLU A 494 -7.63 -18.62 13.02
N ARG A 495 -8.62 -18.06 13.71
CA ARG A 495 -8.88 -16.62 13.71
C ARG A 495 -7.74 -15.82 14.34
N ALA A 496 -7.26 -16.24 15.51
CA ALA A 496 -6.17 -15.57 16.24
C ALA A 496 -4.85 -15.57 15.45
N LEU A 497 -4.56 -16.66 14.72
CA LEU A 497 -3.41 -16.78 13.81
C LEU A 497 -3.68 -16.22 12.41
N ASN A 498 -4.87 -15.63 12.24
CA ASN A 498 -5.32 -14.91 11.06
C ASN A 498 -5.33 -15.79 9.78
N LEU A 499 -5.77 -17.03 9.94
CA LEU A 499 -5.91 -18.06 8.91
C LEU A 499 -7.27 -18.03 8.20
N ARG A 500 -8.31 -17.38 8.74
CA ARG A 500 -9.66 -17.35 8.13
C ARG A 500 -10.01 -16.10 7.31
N TRP A 501 -9.22 -15.03 7.39
CA TRP A 501 -9.56 -13.71 6.82
C TRP A 501 -9.49 -13.56 5.29
N THR A 502 -9.29 -14.64 4.55
CA THR A 502 -8.89 -14.57 3.14
C THR A 502 -9.79 -15.38 2.22
N GLN A 503 -10.89 -15.96 2.72
CA GLN A 503 -11.98 -16.31 1.84
C GLN A 503 -12.81 -15.03 1.75
N PRO A 504 -12.78 -14.28 0.63
CA PRO A 504 -13.97 -13.49 0.34
C PRO A 504 -15.15 -14.43 0.52
N PRO A 505 -16.25 -14.00 1.16
CA PRO A 505 -17.44 -14.84 1.28
C PRO A 505 -17.68 -15.51 -0.07
N PRO A 506 -17.92 -16.83 -0.13
CA PRO A 506 -18.14 -17.52 -1.39
C PRO A 506 -19.09 -16.66 -2.19
N SER A 507 -18.72 -16.35 -3.43
CA SER A 507 -19.52 -15.50 -4.30
C SER A 507 -20.85 -16.21 -4.54
N ALA A 508 -21.78 -16.07 -3.61
CA ALA A 508 -23.15 -15.82 -3.95
C ALA A 508 -23.03 -14.67 -4.94
N THR A 509 -23.45 -14.93 -6.17
CA THR A 509 -23.88 -13.92 -7.11
C THR A 509 -24.82 -12.99 -6.33
N ARG A 510 -24.25 -12.00 -5.62
CA ARG A 510 -25.03 -10.88 -5.13
C ARG A 510 -25.55 -10.27 -6.40
N ALA A 511 -26.86 -10.39 -6.60
CA ALA A 511 -27.55 -9.61 -7.59
C ALA A 511 -27.04 -8.17 -7.49
N PRO A 512 -26.83 -7.46 -8.61
CA PRO A 512 -26.44 -6.05 -8.57
C PRO A 512 -27.33 -5.36 -7.54
N TRP A 513 -26.72 -4.57 -6.65
CA TRP A 513 -27.46 -3.81 -5.65
C TRP A 513 -28.49 -2.95 -6.40
N ASP A 514 -29.75 -3.38 -6.34
CA ASP A 514 -30.86 -2.70 -6.96
C ASP A 514 -31.53 -1.87 -5.87
N PRO A 515 -31.39 -0.53 -5.88
CA PRO A 515 -31.95 0.33 -4.86
C PRO A 515 -33.47 0.52 -5.00
N THR A 516 -34.12 -0.18 -5.93
CA THR A 516 -35.56 -0.07 -6.10
C THR A 516 -36.30 -0.87 -5.03
N TYR A 517 -36.71 -0.18 -3.96
CA TYR A 517 -37.72 -0.69 -3.00
C TYR A 517 -39.13 -0.70 -3.61
N GLU A 518 -39.23 -0.75 -4.95
CA GLU A 518 -40.50 -0.78 -5.67
C GLU A 518 -41.15 -2.15 -5.45
N GLY A 519 -42.38 -2.13 -4.93
CA GLY A 519 -43.15 -3.35 -4.61
C GLY A 519 -43.14 -3.77 -3.14
N LEU A 520 -42.35 -3.12 -2.27
CA LEU A 520 -42.48 -3.29 -0.81
C LEU A 520 -43.45 -2.24 -0.24
N ASP A 521 -44.32 -2.66 0.68
CA ASP A 521 -45.30 -1.80 1.36
C ASP A 521 -44.63 -1.03 2.53
N LEU A 522 -43.62 -0.22 2.19
CA LEU A 522 -42.84 0.59 3.13
C LEU A 522 -43.18 2.07 2.96
N THR A 523 -43.20 2.82 4.07
CA THR A 523 -43.29 4.28 4.02
C THR A 523 -42.02 4.89 3.42
N GLU A 524 -42.10 6.11 2.87
CA GLU A 524 -40.90 6.78 2.33
C GLU A 524 -39.82 7.00 3.39
N GLU A 525 -40.20 7.22 4.64
CA GLU A 525 -39.27 7.34 5.77
C GLU A 525 -38.53 6.01 6.02
N GLN A 526 -39.23 4.89 5.98
CA GLN A 526 -38.65 3.54 6.11
C GLN A 526 -37.73 3.19 4.95
N LYS A 527 -38.13 3.52 3.71
CA LYS A 527 -37.26 3.37 2.53
C LYS A 527 -36.00 4.22 2.66
N ASN A 528 -36.11 5.44 3.19
CA ASN A 528 -34.96 6.32 3.38
C ASN A 528 -34.02 5.80 4.47
N ALA A 529 -34.58 5.24 5.55
CA ALA A 529 -33.82 4.59 6.61
C ALA A 529 -33.06 3.36 6.08
N CYS A 530 -33.71 2.47 5.32
CA CYS A 530 -33.04 1.32 4.70
C CYS A 530 -31.95 1.73 3.70
N ARG A 531 -32.16 2.82 2.92
CA ARG A 531 -31.13 3.41 2.05
C ARG A 531 -29.94 3.92 2.83
N THR A 532 -30.19 4.64 3.91
CA THR A 532 -29.14 5.22 4.78
C THR A 532 -28.28 4.14 5.43
N TYR A 533 -28.90 3.02 5.83
CA TYR A 533 -28.21 1.90 6.47
C TYR A 533 -27.79 0.76 5.53
N ARG A 534 -27.96 0.93 4.21
CA ARG A 534 -27.60 -0.05 3.18
C ARG A 534 -28.17 -1.45 3.42
N VAL A 535 -29.37 -1.53 3.97
CA VAL A 535 -30.05 -2.81 4.20
C VAL A 535 -30.58 -3.32 2.86
N HIS A 536 -30.22 -4.54 2.48
CA HIS A 536 -30.71 -5.15 1.24
C HIS A 536 -32.25 -5.24 1.28
N GLN A 537 -32.92 -5.16 0.13
CA GLN A 537 -34.38 -5.10 0.04
C GLN A 537 -35.09 -6.18 0.88
N VAL A 538 -34.67 -7.45 0.74
CA VAL A 538 -35.17 -8.60 1.51
C VAL A 538 -34.88 -8.56 3.01
N GLU A 539 -33.89 -7.78 3.44
CA GLU A 539 -33.52 -7.64 4.86
C GLU A 539 -34.16 -6.40 5.50
N CYS A 540 -34.66 -5.46 4.69
CA CYS A 540 -35.22 -4.18 5.15
C CYS A 540 -36.54 -4.38 5.90
N GLU A 541 -37.45 -5.23 5.41
CA GLU A 541 -38.69 -5.56 6.14
C GLU A 541 -38.40 -6.25 7.47
N ALA A 542 -37.54 -7.28 7.47
CA ALA A 542 -37.15 -8.00 8.68
C ALA A 542 -36.37 -7.12 9.68
N TRP A 543 -35.75 -6.04 9.22
CA TRP A 543 -35.07 -5.04 10.05
C TRP A 543 -36.06 -4.06 10.67
N LEU A 544 -37.02 -3.58 9.89
CA LEU A 544 -38.09 -2.70 10.36
C LEU A 544 -39.02 -3.42 11.35
N ASP A 545 -39.33 -4.70 11.11
CA ASP A 545 -40.10 -5.56 12.02
C ASP A 545 -39.40 -5.77 13.37
N ARG A 546 -38.06 -5.66 13.39
CA ARG A 546 -37.25 -5.69 14.63
C ARG A 546 -37.11 -4.30 15.29
N GLY A 547 -37.93 -3.35 14.86
CA GLY A 547 -38.07 -2.03 15.44
C GLY A 547 -37.15 -0.96 14.85
N GLY A 548 -36.43 -1.22 13.76
CA GLY A 548 -35.73 -0.21 12.95
C GLY A 548 -34.67 0.66 13.65
N ASN A 549 -34.42 0.45 14.95
CA ASN A 549 -33.66 1.36 15.79
C ASN A 549 -32.16 1.02 15.85
N ARG A 550 -31.71 -0.05 15.19
CA ARG A 550 -30.30 -0.46 15.17
C ARG A 550 -29.91 -1.03 13.81
N PRO A 551 -28.88 -0.51 13.12
CA PRO A 551 -28.48 -1.02 11.81
C PRO A 551 -28.19 -2.53 11.87
N PRO A 552 -28.57 -3.31 10.84
CA PRO A 552 -28.21 -4.72 10.78
C PRO A 552 -26.69 -4.84 10.64
N THR A 553 -26.11 -5.80 11.37
CA THR A 553 -24.70 -6.17 11.23
C THR A 553 -24.42 -6.71 9.83
N PRO A 554 -23.33 -6.28 9.17
CA PRO A 554 -23.01 -6.62 7.78
C PRO A 554 -22.70 -8.10 7.53
#